data_AF-F9N7F3-F1
#
_entry.id   AF-F9N7F3-F1
#
_cell.length_a   1.000
_cell.length_b   1.000
_cell.length_c   1.000
_cell.angle_alpha   90.00
_cell.angle_beta   90.00
_cell.angle_gamma   90.00
#
_symmetry.space_group_name_H-M   'P 1'
#
loop_
_entity.id
_entity.type
_entity.pdbx_description
1 polymer ?
#
loop_
_entity_poly.entity_id
_entity_poly.type
_entity_poly.pdbx_seq_one_letter_code
_entity_poly.pdbx_strand_id
1 'polypeptide(L)'
;MPGVYHKDGYLLFAHQFFRRSLSILNTTNEEFFNSFEKMRDVSTVEIQLALDMDMVGLVGTEHLELEYQYIRGPHFNDDLNCIPEGVTCHENEHYDNAFSNLLSTQFYWHIQDGKRTFECEELCDRENISFEDGQPMLWGCRYVHSMMNPSTGLPTHLDGAIRIYNDEQILERIDFKTDISKYGKNSEYIKLWRIDNDFSVAMWKELISAFYRENALIGEYFGGVDEKYDQIKKKAMNIIL
;
A
#
# COMPACT_ATOMS: atom_id res chain seq x y z
N MET A 1 -0.08 -20.85 -3.50
CA MET A 1 0.00 -20.05 -2.27
C MET A 1 0.33 -18.64 -2.66
N PRO A 2 -0.42 -17.62 -2.21
CA PRO A 2 -0.20 -16.23 -2.59
C PRO A 2 1.24 -15.78 -2.26
N GLY A 3 1.89 -15.07 -3.20
CA GLY A 3 3.25 -14.56 -3.02
C GLY A 3 4.38 -15.60 -3.02
N VAL A 4 4.11 -16.85 -3.44
CA VAL A 4 5.12 -17.92 -3.54
C VAL A 4 5.15 -18.50 -4.95
N TYR A 5 6.35 -18.60 -5.51
CA TYR A 5 6.60 -18.93 -6.91
C TYR A 5 7.52 -20.14 -7.03
N HIS A 6 7.17 -21.09 -7.89
CA HIS A 6 7.99 -22.28 -8.13
C HIS A 6 8.98 -22.04 -9.27
N LYS A 7 10.25 -22.38 -9.04
CA LYS A 7 11.28 -22.37 -10.07
C LYS A 7 12.33 -23.44 -9.79
N ASP A 8 12.56 -24.32 -10.76
CA ASP A 8 13.65 -25.31 -10.75
C ASP A 8 13.75 -26.16 -9.47
N GLY A 9 12.60 -26.54 -8.88
CA GLY A 9 12.55 -27.34 -7.64
C GLY A 9 12.66 -26.53 -6.34
N TYR A 10 12.70 -25.20 -6.45
CA TYR A 10 12.72 -24.28 -5.33
C TYR A 10 11.43 -23.45 -5.27
N LEU A 11 11.13 -23.00 -4.06
CA LEU A 11 10.11 -21.98 -3.80
C LEU A 11 10.81 -20.63 -3.60
N LEU A 12 10.42 -19.64 -4.39
CA LEU A 12 10.82 -18.25 -4.28
C LEU A 12 9.69 -17.47 -3.63
N PHE A 13 10.02 -16.58 -2.70
CA PHE A 13 9.04 -15.79 -1.97
C PHE A 13 9.03 -14.36 -2.49
N ALA A 14 7.86 -13.73 -2.50
CA ALA A 14 7.78 -12.29 -2.63
C ALA A 14 8.49 -11.61 -1.44
N HIS A 15 9.03 -10.42 -1.67
CA HIS A 15 9.81 -9.67 -0.68
C HIS A 15 9.10 -9.59 0.69
N GLN A 16 9.84 -9.74 1.80
CA GLN A 16 9.31 -9.69 3.18
C GLN A 16 8.39 -8.49 3.48
N PHE A 17 8.58 -7.36 2.80
CA PHE A 17 7.79 -6.14 2.98
C PHE A 17 6.35 -6.21 2.46
N PHE A 18 5.95 -7.31 1.83
CA PHE A 18 4.53 -7.62 1.62
C PHE A 18 3.85 -8.17 2.88
N ARG A 19 4.59 -8.50 3.92
CA ARG A 19 4.04 -9.00 5.19
C ARG A 19 3.57 -7.86 6.07
N ARG A 20 2.65 -8.16 7.00
CA ARG A 20 2.14 -7.19 7.96
C ARG A 20 3.29 -6.57 8.75
N SER A 21 3.23 -5.25 8.95
CA SER A 21 4.29 -4.48 9.61
C SER A 21 5.69 -4.74 9.04
N LEU A 22 5.80 -5.06 7.75
CA LEU A 22 7.06 -5.24 7.01
C LEU A 22 8.01 -6.31 7.60
N SER A 23 7.48 -7.27 8.36
CA SER A 23 8.28 -8.25 9.10
C SER A 23 8.07 -9.69 8.62
N ILE A 24 9.16 -10.46 8.52
CA ILE A 24 9.12 -11.91 8.23
C ILE A 24 8.34 -12.74 9.24
N LEU A 25 8.17 -12.24 10.47
CA LEU A 25 7.44 -12.95 11.53
C LEU A 25 5.93 -12.90 11.34
N ASN A 26 5.46 -12.06 10.43
CA ASN A 26 4.04 -11.84 10.19
C ASN A 26 3.57 -12.44 8.86
N THR A 27 2.26 -12.56 8.74
CA THR A 27 1.54 -13.08 7.58
C THR A 27 1.72 -12.21 6.34
N THR A 28 1.75 -12.87 5.19
CA THR A 28 1.83 -12.23 3.88
C THR A 28 0.50 -11.55 3.51
N ASN A 29 0.56 -10.48 2.70
CA ASN A 29 -0.64 -9.81 2.20
C ASN A 29 -1.29 -10.60 1.06
N GLU A 30 -2.03 -11.65 1.42
CA GLU A 30 -2.67 -12.55 0.46
C GLU A 30 -3.63 -11.83 -0.49
N GLU A 31 -4.35 -10.81 0.01
CA GLU A 31 -5.30 -10.06 -0.81
C GLU A 31 -4.62 -9.30 -1.93
N PHE A 32 -3.50 -8.63 -1.62
CA PHE A 32 -2.70 -7.98 -2.64
C PHE A 32 -2.27 -8.98 -3.72
N PHE A 33 -1.74 -10.14 -3.34
CA PHE A 33 -1.33 -11.16 -4.31
C PHE A 33 -2.52 -11.72 -5.10
N ASN A 34 -3.66 -11.97 -4.47
CA ASN A 34 -4.86 -12.43 -5.17
C ASN A 34 -5.33 -11.41 -6.21
N SER A 35 -5.29 -10.11 -5.92
CA SER A 35 -5.63 -9.04 -6.87
C SER A 35 -4.54 -8.85 -7.93
N PHE A 36 -3.27 -8.90 -7.55
CA PHE A 36 -2.12 -8.73 -8.44
C PHE A 36 -2.02 -9.87 -9.46
N GLU A 37 -2.30 -11.10 -9.06
CA GLU A 37 -2.24 -12.25 -9.96
C GLU A 37 -3.37 -12.23 -11.02
N LYS A 38 -4.53 -11.60 -10.75
CA LYS A 38 -5.58 -11.36 -11.77
C LYS A 38 -5.07 -10.52 -12.94
N MET A 39 -4.05 -9.68 -12.71
CA MET A 39 -3.47 -8.84 -13.76
C MET A 39 -2.75 -9.68 -14.83
N ARG A 40 -2.34 -10.91 -14.54
CA ARG A 40 -1.75 -11.82 -15.53
C ARG A 40 -2.73 -12.20 -16.64
N ASP A 41 -4.03 -12.16 -16.36
CA ASP A 41 -5.07 -12.46 -17.36
C ASP A 41 -5.29 -11.28 -18.34
N VAL A 42 -4.74 -10.10 -18.03
CA VAL A 42 -4.81 -8.93 -18.90
C VAL A 42 -3.61 -8.95 -19.85
N SER A 43 -3.81 -9.47 -21.07
CA SER A 43 -2.73 -9.69 -22.05
C SER A 43 -1.86 -8.46 -22.41
N THR A 44 -2.32 -7.24 -22.14
CA THR A 44 -1.63 -6.00 -22.49
C THR A 44 -0.78 -5.43 -21.36
N VAL A 45 -0.92 -5.89 -20.12
CA VAL A 45 -0.15 -5.32 -18.99
C VAL A 45 1.16 -6.06 -18.80
N GLU A 46 2.18 -5.31 -18.41
CA GLU A 46 3.42 -5.88 -17.91
C GLU A 46 3.44 -5.77 -16.40
N ILE A 47 3.75 -6.87 -15.70
CA ILE A 47 3.82 -6.88 -14.24
C ILE A 47 5.21 -7.29 -13.77
N GLN A 48 5.67 -6.65 -12.70
CA GLN A 48 6.92 -6.98 -12.02
C GLN A 48 6.68 -7.05 -10.52
N LEU A 49 7.38 -7.97 -9.87
CA LEU A 49 7.30 -8.21 -8.44
C LEU A 49 8.71 -8.44 -7.89
N ALA A 50 9.03 -7.81 -6.77
CA ALA A 50 10.26 -8.05 -6.03
C ALA A 50 10.18 -9.39 -5.29
N LEU A 51 11.22 -10.20 -5.47
CA LEU A 51 11.43 -11.41 -4.70
C LEU A 51 12.27 -11.10 -3.46
N ASP A 52 12.07 -11.89 -2.42
CA ASP A 52 12.94 -11.91 -1.27
C ASP A 52 14.23 -12.64 -1.64
N MET A 53 15.35 -11.93 -1.60
CA MET A 53 16.65 -12.49 -1.99
C MET A 53 17.29 -13.32 -0.89
N ASP A 54 16.79 -13.21 0.35
CA ASP A 54 17.31 -13.91 1.53
C ASP A 54 16.42 -15.10 1.92
N MET A 55 15.34 -15.35 1.18
CA MET A 55 14.39 -16.44 1.45
C MET A 55 14.25 -17.40 0.26
N VAL A 56 14.56 -18.68 0.49
CA VAL A 56 14.31 -19.78 -0.44
C VAL A 56 13.70 -20.97 0.29
N GLY A 57 12.77 -21.66 -0.36
CA GLY A 57 12.06 -22.80 0.19
C GLY A 57 12.25 -24.06 -0.65
N LEU A 58 11.95 -25.21 -0.04
CA LEU A 58 11.94 -26.50 -0.73
C LEU A 58 10.50 -26.86 -1.10
N VAL A 59 10.32 -27.39 -2.31
CA VAL A 59 9.00 -27.85 -2.75
C VAL A 59 8.51 -28.99 -1.87
N GLY A 60 7.25 -28.90 -1.42
CA GLY A 60 6.61 -29.85 -0.52
C GLY A 60 6.71 -29.49 0.96
N THR A 61 7.41 -28.40 1.31
CA THR A 61 7.50 -27.89 2.70
C THR A 61 6.65 -26.63 2.92
N GLU A 62 5.86 -26.24 1.94
CA GLU A 62 4.95 -25.10 2.06
C GLU A 62 3.79 -25.36 3.04
N HIS A 63 3.43 -24.31 3.80
CA HIS A 63 2.28 -24.31 4.69
C HIS A 63 1.42 -23.07 4.44
N LEU A 64 0.10 -23.25 4.45
CA LEU A 64 -0.84 -22.14 4.32
C LEU A 64 -1.00 -21.44 5.67
N GLU A 65 -0.84 -20.12 5.68
CA GLU A 65 -1.21 -19.27 6.80
C GLU A 65 -2.58 -18.65 6.50
N LEU A 66 -3.48 -18.63 7.47
CA LEU A 66 -4.77 -17.98 7.32
C LEU A 66 -4.90 -16.85 8.34
N GLU A 67 -5.03 -15.63 7.84
CA GLU A 67 -5.35 -14.45 8.66
C GLU A 67 -6.74 -13.96 8.29
N TYR A 68 -7.68 -14.01 9.25
CA TYR A 68 -9.03 -13.49 9.04
C TYR A 68 -9.06 -12.01 9.38
N GLN A 69 -8.95 -11.19 8.35
CA GLN A 69 -9.05 -9.74 8.48
C GLN A 69 -10.19 -9.20 7.62
N TYR A 70 -10.81 -8.12 8.10
CA TYR A 70 -11.76 -7.37 7.32
C TYR A 70 -11.05 -6.20 6.67
N ILE A 71 -11.05 -6.16 5.34
CA ILE A 71 -10.45 -5.09 4.56
C ILE A 71 -11.56 -4.27 3.92
N ARG A 72 -11.43 -2.95 4.04
CA ARG A 72 -12.44 -1.99 3.58
C ARG A 72 -12.46 -2.00 2.06
N GLY A 73 -13.42 -2.75 1.51
CA GLY A 73 -13.74 -2.81 0.09
C GLY A 73 -14.72 -1.68 -0.27
N PRO A 74 -14.47 -0.90 -1.32
CA PRO A 74 -15.24 0.34 -1.51
C PRO A 74 -16.19 0.43 -2.71
N HIS A 75 -17.09 1.44 -2.65
CA HIS A 75 -17.88 1.97 -3.76
C HIS A 75 -17.46 3.42 -4.01
N PHE A 76 -17.08 3.79 -5.24
CA PHE A 76 -16.46 5.10 -5.50
C PHE A 76 -16.78 5.65 -6.90
N ASN A 77 -16.41 6.93 -7.14
CA ASN A 77 -16.43 7.54 -8.48
C ASN A 77 -15.21 7.08 -9.30
N ASP A 78 -15.42 6.56 -10.51
CA ASP A 78 -14.37 6.02 -11.39
C ASP A 78 -13.70 7.07 -12.30
N ASP A 79 -14.15 8.33 -12.30
CA ASP A 79 -13.50 9.38 -13.08
C ASP A 79 -12.30 10.00 -12.34
N LEU A 80 -11.12 9.43 -12.55
CA LEU A 80 -9.86 9.92 -11.99
C LEU A 80 -9.47 11.31 -12.51
N ASN A 81 -10.03 11.78 -13.64
CA ASN A 81 -9.72 13.10 -14.20
C ASN A 81 -10.41 14.23 -13.45
N CYS A 82 -11.51 13.94 -12.73
CA CYS A 82 -12.26 14.93 -11.98
C CYS A 82 -11.65 15.29 -10.62
N ILE A 83 -10.64 14.55 -10.16
CA ILE A 83 -10.00 14.81 -8.88
C ILE A 83 -9.17 16.11 -9.02
N PRO A 84 -9.24 17.07 -8.08
CA PRO A 84 -8.39 18.26 -8.15
C PRO A 84 -6.91 17.91 -7.92
N GLU A 85 -6.01 18.70 -8.49
CA GLU A 85 -4.58 18.65 -8.15
C GLU A 85 -4.34 19.22 -6.74
N GLY A 86 -3.22 18.82 -6.13
CA GLY A 86 -2.81 19.23 -4.80
C GLY A 86 -2.68 18.07 -3.83
N VAL A 87 -2.20 18.39 -2.63
CA VAL A 87 -2.04 17.42 -1.55
C VAL A 87 -3.28 17.41 -0.68
N THR A 88 -3.76 16.21 -0.37
CA THR A 88 -4.79 15.93 0.65
C THR A 88 -4.16 15.05 1.72
N CYS A 89 -4.38 15.37 2.99
CA CYS A 89 -3.92 14.56 4.12
C CYS A 89 -5.13 14.08 4.91
N HIS A 90 -5.21 12.77 5.17
CA HIS A 90 -6.17 12.20 6.10
C HIS A 90 -5.41 11.79 7.37
N GLU A 91 -5.83 12.28 8.53
CA GLU A 91 -5.27 11.89 9.82
C GLU A 91 -6.04 10.71 10.40
N ASN A 92 -5.35 9.84 11.13
CA ASN A 92 -5.99 8.74 11.84
C ASN A 92 -6.61 9.23 13.16
N GLU A 93 -7.87 9.65 13.11
CA GLU A 93 -8.63 10.08 14.30
C GLU A 93 -8.78 8.99 15.38
N HIS A 94 -8.57 7.73 15.01
CA HIS A 94 -8.66 6.57 15.89
C HIS A 94 -7.29 5.93 16.13
N TYR A 95 -6.22 6.73 16.09
CA TYR A 95 -4.88 6.28 16.36
C TYR A 95 -4.79 5.59 17.74
N ASP A 96 -4.37 4.33 17.72
CA ASP A 96 -4.08 3.54 18.90
C ASP A 96 -2.78 2.79 18.66
N ASN A 97 -1.73 3.23 19.34
CA ASN A 97 -0.39 2.70 19.20
C ASN A 97 -0.23 1.24 19.67
N ALA A 98 -1.24 0.65 20.31
CA ALA A 98 -1.27 -0.77 20.61
C ALA A 98 -1.67 -1.62 19.39
N PHE A 99 -2.42 -1.05 18.44
CA PHE A 99 -3.02 -1.78 17.33
C PHE A 99 -2.62 -1.26 15.95
N SER A 100 -2.16 -0.01 15.83
CA SER A 100 -1.75 0.60 14.58
C SER A 100 -0.67 1.65 14.79
N ASN A 101 0.34 1.64 13.93
CA ASN A 101 1.38 2.67 13.88
C ASN A 101 1.07 3.76 12.85
N LEU A 102 -0.11 3.72 12.20
CA LEU A 102 -0.51 4.64 11.15
C LEU A 102 -0.96 5.99 11.72
N LEU A 103 -0.17 7.04 11.52
CA LEU A 103 -0.54 8.41 11.89
C LEU A 103 -1.51 9.04 10.88
N SER A 104 -1.16 8.96 9.61
CA SER A 104 -1.89 9.66 8.54
C SER A 104 -1.56 9.07 7.18
N THR A 105 -2.27 9.51 6.15
CA THR A 105 -1.96 9.18 4.76
C THR A 105 -2.08 10.42 3.91
N GLN A 106 -1.06 10.68 3.11
CA GLN A 106 -1.01 11.80 2.19
C GLN A 106 -1.26 11.31 0.77
N PHE A 107 -2.07 12.06 0.04
CA PHE A 107 -2.47 11.82 -1.34
C PHE A 107 -2.12 13.04 -2.16
N TYR A 108 -1.44 12.85 -3.28
CA TYR A 108 -0.98 13.97 -4.09
C TYR A 108 -1.29 13.73 -5.56
N TRP A 109 -2.09 14.63 -6.12
CA TRP A 109 -2.33 14.69 -7.56
C TRP A 109 -1.61 15.88 -8.16
N HIS A 110 -0.88 15.66 -9.25
CA HIS A 110 -0.19 16.72 -9.97
C HIS A 110 0.05 16.33 -11.43
N ILE A 111 0.58 17.26 -12.21
CA ILE A 111 1.09 16.98 -13.54
C ILE A 111 2.61 16.75 -13.47
N GLN A 112 3.07 15.66 -14.07
CA GLN A 112 4.48 15.34 -14.25
C GLN A 112 4.71 14.92 -15.70
N ASP A 113 5.62 15.60 -16.40
CA ASP A 113 5.93 15.30 -17.80
C ASP A 113 4.70 15.23 -18.73
N GLY A 114 3.71 16.09 -18.47
CA GLY A 114 2.45 16.15 -19.22
C GLY A 114 1.46 15.03 -18.91
N LYS A 115 1.77 14.16 -17.95
CA LYS A 115 0.86 13.11 -17.45
C LYS A 115 0.30 13.51 -16.10
N ARG A 116 -0.96 13.15 -15.87
CA ARG A 116 -1.59 13.26 -14.57
C ARG A 116 -1.05 12.14 -13.68
N THR A 117 -0.47 12.51 -12.56
CA THR A 117 0.24 11.63 -11.64
C THR A 117 -0.45 11.62 -10.28
N PHE A 118 -0.50 10.44 -9.67
CA PHE A 118 -0.95 10.21 -8.32
C PHE A 118 0.19 9.63 -7.50
N GLU A 119 0.43 10.21 -6.33
CA GLU A 119 1.33 9.67 -5.31
C GLU A 119 0.56 9.50 -3.99
N CYS A 120 0.83 8.43 -3.28
CA CYS A 120 0.26 8.15 -1.98
C CYS A 120 1.35 7.68 -1.03
N GLU A 121 1.32 8.14 0.21
CA GLU A 121 2.27 7.70 1.24
C GLU A 121 1.56 7.60 2.59
N GLU A 122 1.71 6.47 3.27
CA GLU A 122 1.34 6.36 4.68
C GLU A 122 2.44 6.93 5.57
N LEU A 123 2.08 7.51 6.70
CA LEU A 123 3.03 7.98 7.69
C LEU A 123 2.85 7.18 8.97
N CYS A 124 3.97 6.71 9.52
CA CYS A 124 4.00 5.98 10.77
C CYS A 124 4.95 6.64 11.78
N ASP A 125 4.66 6.49 13.08
CA ASP A 125 5.47 7.05 14.16
C ASP A 125 6.23 6.01 14.97
N ARG A 126 6.14 4.74 14.56
CA ARG A 126 6.88 3.66 15.18
C ARG A 126 7.66 2.85 14.16
N GLU A 127 8.82 2.43 14.61
CA GLU A 127 9.70 1.53 13.92
C GLU A 127 8.94 0.24 13.56
N ASN A 128 9.10 -0.18 12.32
CA ASN A 128 8.44 -1.39 11.78
C ASN A 128 9.37 -2.16 10.83
N ILE A 129 10.62 -1.73 10.69
CA ILE A 129 11.66 -2.48 10.00
C ILE A 129 12.72 -2.85 11.04
N SER A 130 12.97 -4.15 11.16
CA SER A 130 14.04 -4.70 11.99
C SER A 130 15.01 -5.44 11.09
N PHE A 131 16.26 -5.00 11.07
CA PHE A 131 17.36 -5.81 10.55
C PHE A 131 17.99 -6.62 11.70
N GLU A 132 18.93 -7.52 11.38
CA GLU A 132 19.65 -8.34 12.36
C GLU A 132 20.16 -7.54 13.59
N ASP A 133 20.34 -8.26 14.70
CA ASP A 133 20.69 -7.70 16.01
C ASP A 133 21.78 -6.62 15.95
N GLY A 134 21.44 -5.41 16.43
CA GLY A 134 22.36 -4.29 16.57
C GLY A 134 22.28 -3.19 15.49
N GLN A 135 21.41 -3.36 14.49
CA GLN A 135 21.11 -2.30 13.52
C GLN A 135 20.14 -1.24 14.08
N PRO A 136 20.20 0.02 13.59
CA PRO A 136 19.23 1.03 13.96
C PRO A 136 17.84 0.58 13.51
N MET A 137 16.86 0.86 14.36
CA MET A 137 15.46 0.62 14.03
C MET A 137 15.03 1.66 12.98
N LEU A 138 14.25 1.23 11.98
CA LEU A 138 13.85 2.11 10.87
C LEU A 138 12.32 2.14 10.72
N TRP A 139 11.85 3.22 10.10
CA TRP A 139 10.45 3.44 9.76
C TRP A 139 10.26 3.21 8.27
N GLY A 140 9.52 2.16 7.95
CA GLY A 140 9.04 1.87 6.60
C GLY A 140 7.63 2.41 6.40
N CYS A 141 7.49 3.25 5.38
CA CYS A 141 6.22 3.81 4.94
C CYS A 141 5.88 3.27 3.55
N ARG A 142 4.73 2.60 3.39
CA ARG A 142 4.23 2.23 2.06
C ARG A 142 3.95 3.47 1.22
N TYR A 143 4.42 3.42 -0.01
CA TYR A 143 4.29 4.46 -1.00
C TYR A 143 3.79 3.87 -2.32
N VAL A 144 2.83 4.54 -2.96
CA VAL A 144 2.34 4.20 -4.29
C VAL A 144 2.56 5.37 -5.22
N HIS A 145 2.96 5.08 -6.46
CA HIS A 145 3.05 6.03 -7.54
C HIS A 145 2.28 5.52 -8.76
N SER A 146 1.52 6.40 -9.41
CA SER A 146 0.75 6.06 -10.61
C SER A 146 0.70 7.20 -11.61
N MET A 147 0.69 6.86 -12.89
CA MET A 147 0.52 7.81 -13.98
C MET A 147 -0.69 7.43 -14.83
N MET A 148 -1.42 8.44 -15.29
CA MET A 148 -2.54 8.29 -16.21
C MET A 148 -2.10 8.50 -17.65
N ASN A 149 -2.67 7.71 -18.55
CA ASN A 149 -2.54 7.92 -19.98
C ASN A 149 -3.43 9.10 -20.40
N PRO A 150 -2.87 10.19 -20.93
CA PRO A 150 -3.66 11.38 -21.30
C PRO A 150 -4.61 11.13 -22.47
N SER A 151 -4.38 10.06 -23.25
CA SER A 151 -5.23 9.73 -24.42
C SER A 151 -6.45 8.91 -24.05
N THR A 152 -6.32 8.00 -23.08
CA THR A 152 -7.40 7.06 -22.70
C THR A 152 -8.04 7.41 -21.36
N GLY A 153 -7.38 8.23 -20.52
CA GLY A 153 -7.80 8.52 -19.16
C GLY A 153 -7.61 7.34 -18.20
N LEU A 154 -6.98 6.25 -18.64
CA LEU A 154 -6.73 5.06 -17.83
C LEU A 154 -5.38 5.14 -17.12
N PRO A 155 -5.23 4.46 -15.97
CA PRO A 155 -3.92 4.18 -15.39
C PRO A 155 -3.04 3.42 -16.38
N THR A 156 -1.83 3.93 -16.63
CA THR A 156 -0.83 3.30 -17.53
C THR A 156 0.44 2.86 -16.81
N HIS A 157 0.60 3.29 -15.56
CA HIS A 157 1.71 2.94 -14.70
C HIS A 157 1.20 2.96 -13.26
N LEU A 158 1.56 1.93 -12.49
CA LEU A 158 1.28 1.84 -11.07
C LEU A 158 2.37 1.02 -10.41
N ASP A 159 3.05 1.59 -9.43
CA ASP A 159 4.01 0.87 -8.61
C ASP A 159 3.78 1.12 -7.12
N GLY A 160 4.26 0.16 -6.33
CA GLY A 160 4.28 0.26 -4.89
C GLY A 160 5.66 -0.05 -4.35
N ALA A 161 6.03 0.67 -3.31
CA ALA A 161 7.34 0.63 -2.69
C ALA A 161 7.25 0.91 -1.19
N ILE A 162 8.35 0.68 -0.49
CA ILE A 162 8.58 1.16 0.87
C ILE A 162 9.59 2.29 0.82
N ARG A 163 9.24 3.44 1.39
CA ARG A 163 10.18 4.49 1.75
C ARG A 163 10.66 4.24 3.18
N ILE A 164 11.97 4.17 3.35
CA ILE A 164 12.62 3.85 4.61
C ILE A 164 13.29 5.10 5.15
N TYR A 165 13.01 5.38 6.42
CA TYR A 165 13.48 6.53 7.15
C TYR A 165 14.26 6.12 8.40
N ASN A 166 15.35 6.83 8.67
CA ASN A 166 15.96 6.86 10.00
C ASN A 166 15.26 7.89 10.91
N ASP A 167 15.68 7.97 12.17
CA ASP A 167 15.13 8.87 13.20
C ASP A 167 15.03 10.33 12.75
N GLU A 168 16.08 10.87 12.12
CA GLU A 168 16.11 12.28 11.68
C GLU A 168 15.14 12.50 10.51
N GLN A 169 15.15 11.59 9.55
CA GLN A 169 14.33 11.67 8.34
C GLN A 169 12.84 11.50 8.65
N ILE A 170 12.48 10.60 9.57
CA ILE A 170 11.07 10.38 9.91
C ILE A 170 10.50 11.58 10.65
N LEU A 171 11.27 12.23 11.54
CA LEU A 171 10.86 13.46 12.23
C LEU A 171 10.56 14.59 11.24
N GLU A 172 11.40 14.77 10.22
CA GLU A 172 11.14 15.72 9.15
C GLU A 172 9.90 15.33 8.33
N ARG A 173 9.73 14.03 8.03
CA ARG A 173 8.66 13.52 7.18
C ARG A 173 7.28 13.66 7.84
N ILE A 174 7.17 13.48 9.15
CA ILE A 174 5.91 13.61 9.90
C ILE A 174 5.62 15.05 10.34
N ASP A 175 6.57 15.99 10.19
CA ASP A 175 6.33 17.40 10.48
C ASP A 175 5.21 17.95 9.58
N PHE A 176 4.24 18.63 10.17
CA PHE A 176 3.06 19.15 9.49
C PHE A 176 3.36 20.12 8.33
N LYS A 177 4.55 20.75 8.31
CA LYS A 177 4.99 21.65 7.23
C LYS A 177 5.46 20.87 6.01
N THR A 178 5.82 19.62 6.21
CA THR A 178 6.38 18.71 5.23
C THR A 178 5.29 17.80 4.68
N ASP A 179 4.76 18.17 3.53
CA ASP A 179 3.89 17.28 2.76
C ASP A 179 4.69 16.53 1.69
N ILE A 180 4.08 15.49 1.12
CA ILE A 180 4.66 14.63 0.09
C ILE A 180 5.15 15.39 -1.15
N SER A 181 4.60 16.57 -1.45
CA SER A 181 5.05 17.40 -2.59
C SER A 181 6.36 18.16 -2.30
N LYS A 182 6.69 18.33 -1.02
CA LYS A 182 7.89 19.05 -0.55
C LYS A 182 8.99 18.11 -0.10
N TYR A 183 8.63 16.91 0.35
CA TYR A 183 9.59 15.93 0.80
C TYR A 183 10.28 15.29 -0.41
N GLY A 184 11.55 15.66 -0.62
CA GLY A 184 12.35 15.17 -1.74
C GLY A 184 12.63 13.66 -1.67
N LYS A 185 13.57 13.19 -2.49
CA LYS A 185 14.00 11.78 -2.54
C LYS A 185 14.97 11.41 -1.41
N ASN A 186 14.78 11.97 -0.21
CA ASN A 186 15.67 11.79 0.93
C ASN A 186 15.25 10.58 1.78
N SER A 187 15.17 9.42 1.14
CA SER A 187 14.86 8.13 1.78
C SER A 187 15.48 6.99 1.00
N GLU A 188 15.73 5.88 1.68
CA GLU A 188 15.95 4.62 0.98
C GLU A 188 14.59 4.14 0.43
N TYR A 189 14.62 3.60 -0.79
CA TYR A 189 13.41 3.29 -1.54
C TYR A 189 13.49 1.87 -2.10
N ILE A 190 12.62 0.99 -1.61
CA ILE A 190 12.55 -0.41 -2.05
C ILE A 190 11.28 -0.61 -2.86
N LYS A 191 11.41 -0.73 -4.18
CA LYS A 191 10.29 -1.02 -5.09
C LYS A 191 9.87 -2.47 -4.94
N LEU A 192 8.59 -2.71 -4.69
CA LEU A 192 8.05 -4.03 -4.41
C LEU A 192 7.27 -4.62 -5.59
N TRP A 193 6.51 -3.79 -6.30
CA TRP A 193 5.72 -4.25 -7.45
C TRP A 193 5.51 -3.12 -8.43
N ARG A 194 5.21 -3.48 -9.67
CA ARG A 194 4.98 -2.54 -10.77
C ARG A 194 4.04 -3.15 -11.79
N ILE A 195 3.18 -2.31 -12.35
CA ILE A 195 2.31 -2.60 -13.48
C ILE A 195 2.49 -1.49 -14.51
N ASP A 196 2.70 -1.88 -15.76
CA ASP A 196 2.81 -0.97 -16.89
C ASP A 196 1.75 -1.30 -17.96
N ASN A 197 1.50 -0.31 -18.82
CA ASN A 197 0.43 -0.25 -19.84
C ASN A 197 -0.97 -0.01 -19.27
N ASP A 198 -1.94 0.30 -20.14
CA ASP A 198 -3.30 0.68 -19.74
C ASP A 198 -4.05 -0.49 -19.07
N PHE A 199 -4.69 -0.22 -17.94
CA PHE A 199 -5.58 -1.14 -17.25
C PHE A 199 -6.78 -0.42 -16.61
N SER A 200 -7.74 -1.18 -16.07
CA SER A 200 -8.98 -0.60 -15.56
C SER A 200 -8.79 0.17 -14.26
N VAL A 201 -9.55 1.25 -14.09
CA VAL A 201 -9.62 2.02 -12.83
C VAL A 201 -10.04 1.13 -11.66
N ALA A 202 -10.92 0.15 -11.88
CA ALA A 202 -11.33 -0.80 -10.85
C ALA A 202 -10.13 -1.60 -10.29
N MET A 203 -9.28 -2.15 -11.16
CA MET A 203 -8.07 -2.85 -10.72
C MET A 203 -7.07 -1.92 -10.05
N TRP A 204 -6.94 -0.68 -10.54
CA TRP A 204 -6.09 0.33 -9.91
C TRP A 204 -6.47 0.58 -8.46
N LYS A 205 -7.77 0.76 -8.17
CA LYS A 205 -8.24 0.95 -6.79
C LYS A 205 -8.05 -0.30 -5.95
N GLU A 206 -8.43 -1.47 -6.48
CA GLU A 206 -8.31 -2.75 -5.77
C GLU A 206 -6.86 -3.00 -5.33
N LEU A 207 -5.89 -2.80 -6.23
CA LEU A 207 -4.47 -3.00 -5.93
C LEU A 207 -3.94 -2.03 -4.89
N ILE A 208 -4.32 -0.74 -4.96
CA ILE A 208 -3.90 0.26 -3.98
C ILE A 208 -4.49 -0.08 -2.61
N SER A 209 -5.81 -0.33 -2.54
CA SER A 209 -6.48 -0.71 -1.29
C SER A 209 -5.90 -1.99 -0.69
N ALA A 210 -5.62 -3.00 -1.51
CA ALA A 210 -5.02 -4.25 -1.03
C ALA A 210 -3.58 -4.03 -0.57
N PHE A 211 -2.75 -3.27 -1.30
CA PHE A 211 -1.36 -2.98 -0.91
C PHE A 211 -1.28 -2.26 0.45
N TYR A 212 -2.17 -1.30 0.65
CA TYR A 212 -2.34 -0.58 1.91
C TYR A 212 -3.27 -1.30 2.91
N ARG A 213 -3.30 -2.64 2.90
CA ARG A 213 -3.97 -3.45 3.93
C ARG A 213 -3.79 -2.85 5.33
N GLU A 214 -4.87 -2.80 6.12
CA GLU A 214 -4.98 -2.15 7.44
C GLU A 214 -5.05 -0.62 7.45
N ASN A 215 -4.84 0.05 6.32
CA ASN A 215 -4.97 1.49 6.22
C ASN A 215 -6.42 1.88 5.84
N ALA A 216 -7.21 2.15 6.87
CA ALA A 216 -8.58 2.64 6.75
C ALA A 216 -8.72 3.93 5.92
N LEU A 217 -7.69 4.79 5.92
CA LEU A 217 -7.71 6.12 5.32
C LEU A 217 -7.72 6.07 3.78
N ILE A 218 -7.20 4.98 3.20
CA ILE A 218 -7.30 4.71 1.75
C ILE A 218 -8.76 4.53 1.34
N GLY A 219 -9.51 3.76 2.13
CA GLY A 219 -10.94 3.56 1.90
C GLY A 219 -11.71 4.87 2.03
N GLU A 220 -11.37 5.70 3.02
CA GLU A 220 -12.00 7.01 3.23
C GLU A 220 -11.73 7.97 2.06
N TYR A 221 -10.48 8.08 1.61
CA TYR A 221 -10.08 8.99 0.55
C TYR A 221 -10.82 8.74 -0.76
N PHE A 222 -10.91 7.48 -1.15
CA PHE A 222 -11.55 7.15 -2.41
C PHE A 222 -13.09 7.22 -2.30
N GLY A 223 -13.68 7.31 -1.09
CA GLY A 223 -15.13 7.46 -0.85
C GLY A 223 -15.88 6.20 -0.36
N GLY A 224 -15.23 5.34 0.42
CA GLY A 224 -15.65 3.96 0.64
C GLY A 224 -16.76 3.91 1.67
N VAL A 225 -17.83 3.18 1.37
CA VAL A 225 -18.95 3.00 2.31
C VAL A 225 -18.77 1.67 3.03
N ASP A 226 -18.63 1.72 4.34
CA ASP A 226 -18.60 0.52 5.18
C ASP A 226 -19.93 0.38 5.93
N GLU A 227 -20.86 -0.35 5.32
CA GLU A 227 -22.19 -0.57 5.90
C GLU A 227 -22.12 -1.23 7.29
N LYS A 228 -21.11 -2.07 7.55
CA LYS A 228 -20.94 -2.73 8.85
C LYS A 228 -20.41 -1.76 9.89
N TYR A 229 -19.38 -0.98 9.56
CA TYR A 229 -18.90 0.08 10.44
C TYR A 229 -19.99 1.12 10.72
N ASP A 230 -20.75 1.53 9.72
CA ASP A 230 -21.89 2.44 9.88
C ASP A 230 -22.96 1.86 10.80
N GLN A 231 -23.24 0.56 10.70
CA GLN A 231 -24.14 -0.14 11.62
C GLN A 231 -23.59 -0.19 13.05
N ILE A 232 -22.29 -0.44 13.23
CA ILE A 232 -21.63 -0.45 14.54
C ILE A 232 -21.63 0.95 15.15
N LYS A 233 -21.28 1.98 14.38
CA LYS A 233 -21.29 3.39 14.78
C LYS A 233 -22.68 3.86 15.21
N LYS A 234 -23.72 3.50 14.43
CA LYS A 234 -25.13 3.74 14.79
C LYS A 234 -25.52 3.05 16.10
N LYS A 235 -25.10 1.79 16.31
CA LYS A 235 -25.35 1.07 17.57
C LYS A 235 -24.63 1.70 18.76
N ALA A 236 -23.39 2.14 18.60
CA ALA A 236 -22.62 2.80 19.64
C ALA A 236 -23.24 4.15 20.07
N MET A 237 -23.72 4.96 19.11
CA MET A 237 -24.43 6.22 19.41
C MET A 237 -25.76 5.98 20.15
N ASN A 238 -26.46 4.87 19.88
CA ASN A 238 -27.71 4.53 20.56
C ASN A 238 -27.53 4.01 21.99
N ILE A 239 -26.30 3.69 22.43
CA ILE A 239 -26.00 3.24 23.80
C ILE A 239 -25.68 4.43 24.73
N ILE A 240 -25.45 5.63 24.15
CA ILE A 240 -25.07 6.85 24.89
C ILE A 240 -26.31 7.76 25.16
N LEU A 241 -27.52 7.32 24.78
CA LEU A 241 -28.82 7.96 25.09
C LEU A 241 -29.63 7.10 26.06
#